data_AF-A0A4Q1DB27-F1
#
_entry.id   AF-A0A4Q1DB27-F1
#
_cell.length_a   1.000
_cell.length_b   1.000
_cell.length_c   1.000
_cell.angle_alpha   90.00
_cell.angle_beta   90.00
_cell.angle_gamma   90.00
#
_symmetry.space_group_name_H-M   'P 1'
#
loop_
_entity.id
_entity.type
_entity.pdbx_description
1 polymer ?
#
loop_
_entity_poly.entity_id
_entity_poly.type
_entity_poly.pdbx_seq_one_letter_code
_entity_poly.pdbx_strand_id
1 'polypeptide(L)'
;MILPVIKFCGYPFGLTMKGISSRAAGKLQNRLKYNSKELQSGEFSDGSGLELYDYGARGLDPQLGCWHSVDPAEGVTRKELRAIANKASANFKAMGLKTSVKVFKGNFNSDAYDKLDKTDAVAVVGNRNNVIEKIKSFNPEFGKEVSGFGSNGVDGHVNPEQSQNPREEATGGSNDNIIAVGAEATKTFAKGSKAVFTDAAAFLINHGAGHLSNMNHAGENNGFDVNGKSVKNLYVPGTPNVMTSGGTIVGRISAPRSTETLDTYINSPINTQPAGKGTYNTYNLSIQAMYMHRFGNANPNPKLPIE
;
A
#
# COMPACT_ATOMS: atom_id res chain seq x y z
N MET A 1 9.71 3.49 15.99
CA MET A 1 9.21 4.86 15.71
C MET A 1 7.75 4.93 16.11
N ILE A 2 7.35 5.88 16.95
CA ILE A 2 6.04 5.88 17.63
C ILE A 2 4.93 6.31 16.64
N LEU A 3 3.86 5.50 16.55
CA LEU A 3 2.67 5.68 15.69
C LEU A 3 1.39 5.67 16.57
N PRO A 4 0.26 6.24 16.12
CA PRO A 4 -0.41 7.32 16.83
C PRO A 4 -1.32 6.82 17.94
N VAL A 5 -1.09 7.33 19.15
CA VAL A 5 -2.12 7.43 20.19
C VAL A 5 -2.86 8.73 19.92
N ILE A 6 -4.19 8.69 19.82
CA ILE A 6 -5.00 9.89 20.11
C ILE A 6 -4.78 10.13 21.60
N LYS A 7 -3.73 10.90 21.92
CA LYS A 7 -3.44 11.33 23.27
C LYS A 7 -4.32 12.54 23.51
N PHE A 8 -5.17 12.48 24.54
CA PHE A 8 -5.84 13.67 25.06
C PHE A 8 -4.76 14.71 25.40
N CYS A 9 -4.81 15.86 24.75
CA CYS A 9 -3.86 16.96 24.90
C CYS A 9 -4.04 17.63 26.27
N GLY A 10 -2.99 17.60 27.08
CA GLY A 10 -2.77 18.49 28.22
C GLY A 10 -1.32 18.98 28.18
N TYR A 11 -1.15 20.31 28.23
CA TYR A 11 0.08 21.13 28.15
C TYR A 11 1.39 20.38 28.48
N PRO A 12 2.42 20.39 27.58
CA PRO A 12 3.22 21.60 27.29
C PRO A 12 3.76 21.65 25.83
N PHE A 13 3.05 22.29 24.90
CA PHE A 13 3.41 22.33 23.46
C PHE A 13 3.75 23.73 22.93
N GLY A 14 4.59 24.49 23.65
CA GLY A 14 5.12 25.76 23.13
C GLY A 14 4.21 26.98 23.31
N LEU A 15 3.14 26.85 24.11
CA LEU A 15 2.37 27.99 24.60
C LEU A 15 3.26 28.92 25.42
N THR A 16 3.46 30.13 24.91
CA THR A 16 4.18 31.16 25.65
C THR A 16 3.29 31.65 26.78
N MET A 17 3.59 31.28 28.03
CA MET A 17 2.99 31.95 29.18
C MET A 17 3.40 33.42 29.13
N LYS A 18 2.43 34.34 29.01
CA LYS A 18 2.66 35.78 29.20
C LYS A 18 3.10 36.02 30.65
N GLY A 19 4.38 35.80 30.93
CA GLY A 19 5.03 36.30 32.14
C GLY A 19 5.06 37.81 32.04
N ILE A 20 4.30 38.48 32.90
CA ILE A 20 4.33 39.93 33.08
C ILE A 20 5.74 40.30 33.53
N SER A 21 6.59 40.69 32.60
CA SER A 21 7.89 41.29 32.87
C SER A 21 7.89 42.69 32.28
N SER A 22 7.90 43.69 33.15
CA SER A 22 8.00 45.12 32.83
C SER A 22 9.34 45.52 32.18
N ARG A 23 10.19 44.56 31.79
CA ARG A 23 11.50 44.77 31.16
C ARG A 23 11.54 44.52 29.64
N ALA A 24 10.41 44.27 28.99
CA ALA A 24 10.34 43.90 27.56
C ALA A 24 9.73 44.97 26.63
N ALA A 25 9.47 46.20 27.11
CA ALA A 25 9.01 47.28 26.25
C ALA A 25 10.15 47.76 25.33
N GLY A 26 9.99 47.59 24.02
CA GLY A 26 10.87 48.18 22.99
C GLY A 26 11.92 47.26 22.35
N LYS A 27 11.87 45.93 22.54
CA LYS A 27 12.80 44.99 21.86
C LYS A 27 12.17 44.36 20.62
N LEU A 28 12.98 44.18 19.56
CA LEU A 28 12.65 43.38 18.37
C LEU A 28 12.05 42.04 18.80
N GLN A 29 10.85 41.72 18.30
CA GLN A 29 10.18 40.47 18.61
C GLN A 29 10.99 39.30 18.03
N ASN A 30 11.41 38.38 18.89
CA ASN A 30 11.97 37.12 18.44
C ASN A 30 10.85 36.21 17.93
N ARG A 31 10.81 35.96 16.62
CA ARG A 31 9.82 35.07 15.98
C ARG A 31 10.19 33.59 16.12
N LEU A 32 11.46 33.26 16.36
CA LEU A 32 11.92 31.90 16.63
C LEU A 32 11.68 31.58 18.11
N LYS A 33 10.66 30.77 18.40
CA LYS A 33 10.29 30.43 19.79
C LYS A 33 10.49 28.95 20.05
N TYR A 34 9.42 28.16 20.08
CA TYR A 34 9.48 26.74 20.40
C TYR A 34 10.28 25.95 19.36
N ASN A 35 11.21 25.10 19.83
CA ASN A 35 12.04 24.22 19.01
C ASN A 35 12.77 24.93 17.85
N SER A 36 13.16 26.19 18.05
CA SER A 36 13.79 27.04 17.03
C SER A 36 12.95 27.19 15.75
N LYS A 37 11.62 27.08 15.87
CA LYS A 37 10.66 27.30 14.77
C LYS A 37 10.00 28.67 14.86
N GLU A 38 9.69 29.22 13.70
CA GLU A 38 9.07 30.53 13.57
C GLU A 38 7.60 30.44 13.96
N LEU A 39 7.16 31.30 14.88
CA LEU A 39 5.74 31.51 15.14
C LEU A 39 5.21 32.54 14.13
N GLN A 40 4.31 32.09 13.27
CA GLN A 40 3.52 32.94 12.39
C GLN A 40 2.47 33.65 13.26
N SER A 41 2.55 34.99 13.30
CA SER A 41 1.65 35.86 14.06
C SER A 41 1.43 37.18 13.29
N GLY A 42 0.22 37.73 13.42
CA GLY A 42 -0.16 39.01 12.80
C GLY A 42 -0.46 38.96 11.30
N GLU A 43 -0.91 37.81 10.78
CA GLU A 43 -1.25 37.66 9.35
C GLU A 43 -2.50 38.45 8.93
N PHE A 44 -3.39 38.77 9.87
CA PHE A 44 -4.64 39.46 9.59
C PHE A 44 -4.47 40.97 9.68
N SER A 45 -5.29 41.71 8.92
CA SER A 45 -5.22 43.17 8.81
C SER A 45 -5.47 43.91 10.13
N ASP A 46 -6.03 43.22 11.13
CA ASP A 46 -6.24 43.71 12.49
C ASP A 46 -5.07 43.40 13.44
N GLY A 47 -4.00 42.79 12.93
CA GLY A 47 -2.81 42.40 13.69
C GLY A 47 -2.97 41.09 14.48
N SER A 48 -4.10 40.37 14.34
CA SER A 48 -4.25 39.02 14.85
C SER A 48 -3.71 37.98 13.86
N GLY A 49 -3.51 36.74 14.32
CA GLY A 49 -2.93 35.67 13.51
C GLY A 49 -3.41 34.30 13.94
N LEU A 50 -3.06 33.29 13.16
CA LEU A 50 -3.37 31.89 13.51
C LEU A 50 -2.43 31.33 14.59
N GLU A 51 -1.33 32.05 14.89
CA GLU A 51 -0.37 31.71 15.96
C GLU A 51 0.21 30.29 15.80
N LEU A 52 0.57 29.92 14.56
CA LEU A 52 1.09 28.59 14.22
C LEU A 52 2.61 28.57 14.13
N TYR A 53 3.22 27.48 14.60
CA TYR A 53 4.64 27.26 14.37
C TYR A 53 4.89 26.69 12.98
N ASP A 54 5.72 27.37 12.20
CA ASP A 54 6.11 26.94 10.86
C ASP A 54 7.27 25.93 10.92
N TYR A 55 6.96 24.68 10.55
CA TYR A 55 7.95 23.60 10.39
C TYR A 55 8.27 23.33 8.90
N GLY A 56 7.93 24.26 8.00
CA GLY A 56 8.13 24.20 6.56
C GLY A 56 7.08 23.34 5.85
N ALA A 57 7.00 22.06 6.21
CA ALA A 57 6.06 21.12 5.58
C ALA A 57 4.66 21.13 6.21
N ARG A 58 4.55 21.57 7.47
CA ARG A 58 3.31 21.62 8.26
C ARG A 58 3.34 22.77 9.27
N GLY A 59 2.18 23.32 9.59
CA GLY A 59 2.00 24.23 10.72
C GLY A 59 1.57 23.46 11.98
N LEU A 60 2.25 23.67 13.10
CA LEU A 60 1.88 23.14 14.42
C LEU A 60 1.04 24.17 15.18
N ASP A 61 -0.15 23.79 15.61
CA ASP A 61 -0.98 24.53 16.57
C ASP A 61 -0.41 24.35 17.98
N PRO A 62 0.14 25.40 18.62
CA PRO A 62 0.63 25.28 19.98
C PRO A 62 -0.48 25.22 21.04
N GLN A 63 -1.69 25.72 20.75
CA GLN A 63 -2.86 25.69 21.63
C GLN A 63 -3.43 24.27 21.71
N LEU A 64 -3.54 23.61 20.56
CA LEU A 64 -4.09 22.26 20.45
C LEU A 64 -3.01 21.16 20.47
N GLY A 65 -1.74 21.51 20.28
CA GLY A 65 -0.63 20.55 20.15
C GLY A 65 -0.75 19.66 18.91
N CYS A 66 -1.42 20.15 17.85
CA CYS A 66 -1.83 19.36 16.68
C CYS A 66 -1.29 19.95 15.38
N TRP A 67 -1.06 19.12 14.36
CA TRP A 67 -0.68 19.58 13.02
C TRP A 67 -1.91 19.96 12.20
N HIS A 68 -1.86 21.09 11.49
CA HIS A 68 -2.98 21.54 10.63
C HIS A 68 -3.07 20.83 9.28
N SER A 69 -2.08 20.01 8.93
CA SER A 69 -2.07 19.21 7.69
C SER A 69 -1.59 17.78 7.95
N VAL A 70 -2.15 16.83 7.20
CA VAL A 70 -1.68 15.44 7.15
C VAL A 70 -0.23 15.44 6.70
N ASP A 71 0.58 14.52 7.24
CA ASP A 71 1.98 14.40 6.85
C ASP A 71 2.10 14.24 5.32
N PRO A 72 2.71 15.21 4.60
CA PRO A 72 2.92 15.10 3.17
C PRO A 72 3.75 13.86 2.81
N ALA A 73 4.54 13.33 3.77
CA ALA A 73 5.34 12.14 3.61
C ALA A 73 4.52 10.84 3.57
N GLU A 74 3.36 10.74 4.23
CA GLU A 74 2.66 9.44 4.30
C GLU A 74 1.85 9.13 3.03
N GLY A 75 1.29 10.14 2.35
CA GLY A 75 0.52 9.97 1.09
C GLY A 75 -0.79 9.18 1.21
N VAL A 76 -0.98 8.41 2.30
CA VAL A 76 -2.14 7.58 2.62
C VAL A 76 -2.39 7.61 4.12
N THR A 77 -3.62 7.92 4.54
CA THR A 77 -4.01 7.97 5.95
C THR A 77 -4.27 6.58 6.53
N ARG A 78 -4.20 6.44 7.86
CA ARG A 78 -4.59 5.21 8.57
C ARG A 78 -6.03 4.78 8.30
N LYS A 79 -6.96 5.72 8.11
CA LYS A 79 -8.35 5.42 7.75
C LYS A 79 -8.42 4.78 6.36
N GLU A 80 -7.68 5.34 5.40
CA GLU A 80 -7.58 4.78 4.05
C GLU A 80 -6.91 3.40 4.07
N LEU A 81 -5.82 3.20 4.82
CA LEU A 81 -5.19 1.89 4.99
C LEU A 81 -6.17 0.83 5.51
N ARG A 82 -7.03 1.17 6.47
CA ARG A 82 -8.09 0.26 6.95
C ARG A 82 -9.12 -0.04 5.87
N ALA A 83 -9.54 0.97 5.11
CA ALA A 83 -10.47 0.77 4.01
C ALA A 83 -9.88 -0.13 2.91
N ILE A 84 -8.60 0.07 2.57
CA ILE A 84 -7.84 -0.75 1.63
C ILE A 84 -7.77 -2.19 2.13
N ALA A 85 -7.36 -2.40 3.38
CA ALA A 85 -7.25 -3.72 3.98
C ALA A 85 -8.60 -4.47 4.01
N ASN A 86 -9.69 -3.76 4.32
CA ASN A 86 -11.03 -4.33 4.31
C ASN A 86 -11.48 -4.72 2.89
N LYS A 87 -11.26 -3.87 1.89
CA LYS A 87 -11.61 -4.17 0.49
C LYS A 87 -10.74 -5.31 -0.06
N ALA A 88 -9.43 -5.32 0.21
CA ALA A 88 -8.55 -6.41 -0.23
C ALA A 88 -8.93 -7.76 0.40
N SER A 89 -9.32 -7.77 1.67
CA SER A 89 -9.89 -8.95 2.34
C SER A 89 -11.20 -9.41 1.70
N ALA A 90 -12.08 -8.46 1.36
CA ALA A 90 -13.34 -8.77 0.67
C ALA A 90 -13.09 -9.37 -0.72
N ASN A 91 -12.08 -8.87 -1.44
CA ASN A 91 -11.68 -9.40 -2.74
C ASN A 91 -11.15 -10.84 -2.64
N PHE A 92 -10.31 -11.15 -1.65
CA PHE A 92 -9.88 -12.54 -1.38
C PHE A 92 -11.09 -13.44 -1.10
N LYS A 93 -12.03 -12.97 -0.28
CA LYS A 93 -13.27 -13.71 -0.01
C LYS A 93 -14.11 -13.94 -1.28
N ALA A 94 -14.20 -12.94 -2.17
CA ALA A 94 -14.91 -13.08 -3.45
C ALA A 94 -14.26 -14.14 -4.36
N MET A 95 -12.94 -14.31 -4.27
CA MET A 95 -12.20 -15.40 -4.93
C MET A 95 -12.24 -16.73 -4.15
N GLY A 96 -13.08 -16.85 -3.11
CA GLY A 96 -13.24 -18.06 -2.30
C GLY A 96 -12.08 -18.37 -1.35
N LEU A 97 -11.26 -17.37 -1.01
CA LEU A 97 -10.10 -17.49 -0.13
C LEU A 97 -10.41 -16.97 1.27
N LYS A 98 -9.77 -17.56 2.29
CA LYS A 98 -9.85 -17.08 3.67
C LYS A 98 -8.78 -16.05 4.05
N THR A 99 -7.82 -15.80 3.17
CA THR A 99 -6.76 -14.80 3.36
C THR A 99 -7.36 -13.45 3.74
N SER A 100 -6.82 -12.82 4.79
CA SER A 100 -7.27 -11.53 5.27
C SER A 100 -6.12 -10.54 5.33
N VAL A 101 -6.37 -9.32 4.87
CA VAL A 101 -5.44 -8.20 4.98
C VAL A 101 -5.80 -7.38 6.22
N LYS A 102 -4.80 -7.11 7.05
CA LYS A 102 -4.95 -6.35 8.30
C LYS A 102 -3.91 -5.24 8.37
N VAL A 103 -4.27 -4.14 9.02
CA VAL A 103 -3.32 -3.06 9.27
C VAL A 103 -2.48 -3.45 10.48
N PHE A 104 -1.16 -3.48 10.30
CA PHE A 104 -0.23 -3.72 11.39
C PHE A 104 -0.32 -2.62 12.45
N LYS A 105 -0.35 -3.00 13.73
CA LYS A 105 -0.37 -2.08 14.85
C LYS A 105 1.05 -1.71 15.28
N GLY A 106 1.39 -0.43 15.16
CA GLY A 106 2.68 0.11 15.58
C GLY A 106 3.65 0.26 14.41
N ASN A 107 4.95 0.20 14.68
CA ASN A 107 5.99 0.39 13.68
C ASN A 107 6.61 -0.94 13.24
N PHE A 108 6.35 -1.30 11.99
CA PHE A 108 6.90 -2.50 11.38
C PHE A 108 8.43 -2.36 11.24
N ASN A 109 9.22 -3.32 11.73
CA ASN A 109 10.68 -3.33 11.69
C ASN A 109 11.18 -4.74 11.31
N SER A 110 12.51 -4.93 11.26
CA SER A 110 13.12 -6.25 11.03
C SER A 110 12.57 -7.32 11.97
N ASP A 111 12.48 -7.04 13.28
CA ASP A 111 11.98 -8.03 14.25
C ASP A 111 10.51 -8.44 14.02
N ALA A 112 9.70 -7.54 13.46
CA ALA A 112 8.33 -7.86 13.05
C ALA A 112 8.31 -8.65 11.75
N TYR A 113 9.20 -8.33 10.81
CA TYR A 113 9.37 -9.05 9.55
C TYR A 113 9.83 -10.50 9.78
N ASP A 114 10.79 -10.72 10.68
CA ASP A 114 11.34 -12.04 11.01
C ASP A 114 10.33 -12.98 11.69
N LYS A 115 9.21 -12.43 12.16
CA LYS A 115 8.10 -13.21 12.77
C LYS A 115 7.05 -13.66 11.77
N LEU A 116 7.11 -13.18 10.52
CA LEU A 116 6.22 -13.62 9.47
C LEU A 116 6.51 -15.09 9.13
N ASP A 117 5.46 -15.90 8.99
CA ASP A 117 5.61 -17.26 8.52
C ASP A 117 5.39 -17.39 7.00
N LYS A 118 5.53 -18.59 6.46
CA LYS A 118 5.39 -18.87 5.01
C LYS A 118 4.00 -18.58 4.46
N THR A 119 3.02 -18.28 5.30
CA THR A 119 1.66 -17.91 4.90
C THR A 119 1.35 -16.43 5.09
N ASP A 120 2.33 -15.67 5.59
CA ASP A 120 2.21 -14.24 5.79
C ASP A 120 2.85 -13.44 4.64
N ALA A 121 2.41 -12.19 4.50
CA ALA A 121 3.00 -11.19 3.62
C ALA A 121 2.78 -9.77 4.17
N VAL A 122 3.62 -8.83 3.75
CA VAL A 122 3.55 -7.41 4.10
C VAL A 122 3.37 -6.56 2.85
N ALA A 123 2.31 -5.75 2.84
CA ALA A 123 2.11 -4.70 1.84
C ALA A 123 2.51 -3.35 2.44
N VAL A 124 3.43 -2.64 1.77
CA VAL A 124 3.88 -1.31 2.14
C VAL A 124 3.27 -0.31 1.16
N VAL A 125 2.34 0.51 1.64
CA VAL A 125 1.56 1.46 0.83
C VAL A 125 1.89 2.88 1.23
N GLY A 126 2.23 3.73 0.27
CA GLY A 126 2.53 5.14 0.53
C GLY A 126 3.24 5.83 -0.64
N ASN A 127 3.85 6.98 -0.37
CA ASN A 127 4.70 7.65 -1.36
C ASN A 127 5.86 6.75 -1.78
N ARG A 128 6.18 6.71 -3.08
CA ARG A 128 7.18 5.80 -3.68
C ARG A 128 8.49 5.75 -2.89
N ASN A 129 9.12 6.89 -2.64
CA ASN A 129 10.41 6.95 -1.96
C ASN A 129 10.30 6.43 -0.52
N ASN A 130 9.20 6.71 0.17
CA ASN A 130 9.00 6.26 1.54
C ASN A 130 8.70 4.76 1.62
N VAL A 131 8.00 4.21 0.62
CA VAL A 131 7.83 2.76 0.48
C VAL A 131 9.19 2.09 0.29
N ILE A 132 10.04 2.62 -0.60
CA ILE A 132 11.40 2.10 -0.83
C ILE A 132 12.23 2.14 0.45
N GLU A 133 12.31 3.29 1.11
CA GLU A 133 13.10 3.44 2.34
C GLU A 133 12.55 2.58 3.48
N LYS A 134 11.23 2.43 3.55
CA LYS A 134 10.61 1.54 4.54
C LYS A 134 10.97 0.08 4.29
N ILE A 135 10.89 -0.39 3.05
CA ILE A 135 11.28 -1.75 2.67
C ILE A 135 12.76 -1.96 2.98
N LYS A 136 13.65 -1.06 2.55
CA LYS A 136 15.09 -1.12 2.86
C LYS A 136 15.38 -1.26 4.35
N SER A 137 14.56 -0.65 5.22
CA SER A 137 14.76 -0.68 6.67
C SER A 137 14.57 -2.05 7.32
N PHE A 138 13.83 -2.97 6.68
CA PHE A 138 13.62 -4.34 7.20
C PHE A 138 14.01 -5.44 6.22
N ASN A 139 14.15 -5.14 4.93
CA ASN A 139 14.67 -6.02 3.89
C ASN A 139 15.53 -5.21 2.88
N PRO A 140 16.83 -5.04 3.17
CA PRO A 140 17.74 -4.26 2.33
C PRO A 140 18.00 -4.87 0.94
N GLU A 141 17.86 -6.19 0.78
CA GLU A 141 18.08 -6.87 -0.50
C GLU A 141 16.98 -6.50 -1.49
N PHE A 142 15.72 -6.77 -1.14
CA PHE A 142 14.59 -6.38 -1.98
C PHE A 142 14.49 -4.87 -2.12
N GLY A 143 14.81 -4.09 -1.07
CA GLY A 143 14.79 -2.63 -1.13
C GLY A 143 15.73 -2.01 -2.18
N LYS A 144 16.76 -2.73 -2.66
CA LYS A 144 17.61 -2.30 -3.78
C LYS A 144 16.99 -2.61 -5.15
N GLU A 145 16.24 -3.70 -5.23
CA GLU A 145 15.55 -4.16 -6.44
C GLU A 145 14.28 -3.36 -6.72
N VAL A 146 13.63 -2.89 -5.65
CA VAL A 146 12.42 -2.05 -5.69
C VAL A 146 12.77 -0.66 -6.21
N SER A 147 12.77 -0.54 -7.54
CA SER A 147 13.18 0.66 -8.27
C SER A 147 12.28 0.97 -9.47
N GLY A 148 11.57 -0.02 -10.01
CA GLY A 148 10.76 0.11 -11.24
C GLY A 148 9.30 0.53 -11.03
N PHE A 149 8.79 0.50 -9.79
CA PHE A 149 7.41 0.92 -9.47
C PHE A 149 7.30 2.43 -9.18
N GLY A 150 6.10 2.97 -9.31
CA GLY A 150 5.75 4.36 -8.99
C GLY A 150 6.11 5.39 -10.05
N SER A 151 6.83 5.02 -11.12
CA SER A 151 7.18 5.92 -12.23
C SER A 151 6.06 5.95 -13.27
N ASN A 152 5.75 7.14 -13.81
CA ASN A 152 4.97 7.27 -15.04
C ASN A 152 5.85 6.71 -16.17
N GLY A 153 5.47 5.57 -16.76
CA GLY A 153 6.10 5.09 -17.98
C GLY A 153 5.89 6.08 -19.13
N VAL A 154 6.77 6.02 -20.14
CA VAL A 154 6.71 6.86 -21.36
C VAL A 154 5.41 6.67 -22.14
N ASP A 155 4.72 5.54 -21.96
CA ASP A 155 3.46 5.20 -22.64
C ASP A 155 2.20 5.61 -21.86
N GLY A 156 2.33 6.37 -20.77
CA GLY A 156 1.22 6.71 -19.87
C GLY A 156 0.74 5.54 -18.99
N HIS A 157 1.34 4.36 -19.15
CA HIS A 157 1.17 3.23 -18.23
C HIS A 157 2.02 3.45 -16.98
N VAL A 158 1.35 3.43 -15.82
CA VAL A 158 2.00 3.48 -14.52
C VAL A 158 2.22 2.07 -14.00
N ASN A 159 3.32 1.87 -13.28
CA ASN A 159 3.54 0.65 -12.52
C ASN A 159 3.29 0.91 -11.03
N PRO A 160 2.05 0.85 -10.53
CA PRO A 160 1.74 1.23 -9.16
C PRO A 160 2.18 0.21 -8.11
N GLU A 161 2.53 -1.00 -8.52
CA GLU A 161 2.78 -2.13 -7.65
C GLU A 161 4.05 -2.87 -8.09
N GLN A 162 4.89 -3.27 -7.13
CA GLN A 162 5.98 -4.20 -7.36
C GLN A 162 6.10 -5.11 -6.15
N SER A 163 5.85 -6.39 -6.37
CA SER A 163 6.01 -7.44 -5.38
C SER A 163 7.24 -8.28 -5.68
N GLN A 164 7.74 -8.96 -4.66
CA GLN A 164 8.64 -10.09 -4.90
C GLN A 164 7.94 -11.13 -5.77
N ASN A 165 8.69 -11.78 -6.65
CA ASN A 165 8.21 -12.95 -7.37
C ASN A 165 9.31 -14.02 -7.28
N PRO A 166 9.12 -15.03 -6.43
CA PRO A 166 10.13 -16.01 -6.04
C PRO A 166 10.39 -17.05 -7.14
N ARG A 167 10.67 -16.61 -8.36
CA ARG A 167 10.70 -17.45 -9.58
C ARG A 167 11.67 -18.63 -9.52
N GLU A 168 12.62 -18.61 -8.58
CA GLU A 168 13.57 -19.70 -8.31
C GLU A 168 13.01 -20.75 -7.33
N GLU A 169 12.01 -20.38 -6.51
CA GLU A 169 11.25 -21.25 -5.63
C GLU A 169 9.84 -21.49 -6.20
N ALA A 170 9.68 -22.63 -6.89
CA ALA A 170 8.49 -23.00 -7.65
C ALA A 170 7.13 -22.92 -6.89
N THR A 171 7.16 -22.85 -5.56
CA THR A 171 5.97 -22.79 -4.69
C THR A 171 5.70 -21.44 -4.03
N GLY A 172 6.51 -20.42 -4.30
CA GLY A 172 6.51 -19.22 -3.47
C GLY A 172 7.63 -19.29 -2.44
N GLY A 173 8.58 -18.36 -2.52
CA GLY A 173 9.79 -18.33 -1.72
C GLY A 173 9.49 -18.08 -0.25
N SER A 174 10.22 -18.75 0.66
CA SER A 174 9.98 -18.57 2.09
C SER A 174 10.27 -17.15 2.62
N ASN A 175 11.06 -16.37 1.88
CA ASN A 175 11.49 -15.02 2.23
C ASN A 175 10.90 -13.92 1.32
N ASP A 176 10.04 -14.30 0.36
CA ASP A 176 9.45 -13.42 -0.64
C ASP A 176 8.03 -13.05 -0.26
N ASN A 177 7.93 -12.03 0.58
CA ASN A 177 6.73 -11.70 1.35
C ASN A 177 6.31 -10.23 1.18
N ILE A 178 6.95 -9.46 0.28
CA ILE A 178 6.79 -8.00 0.24
C ILE A 178 6.06 -7.56 -1.03
N ILE A 179 5.07 -6.68 -0.83
CA ILE A 179 4.33 -5.97 -1.89
C ILE A 179 4.55 -4.47 -1.69
N ALA A 180 5.13 -3.79 -2.67
CA ALA A 180 5.32 -2.35 -2.67
C ALA A 180 4.21 -1.66 -3.47
N VAL A 181 3.46 -0.74 -2.86
CA VAL A 181 2.37 0.00 -3.55
C VAL A 181 2.59 1.50 -3.47
N GLY A 182 2.79 2.14 -4.62
CA GLY A 182 3.01 3.58 -4.73
C GLY A 182 1.70 4.37 -4.83
N ALA A 183 1.46 5.28 -3.91
CA ALA A 183 0.20 6.02 -3.81
C ALA A 183 -0.11 6.87 -5.06
N GLU A 184 0.84 7.64 -5.57
CA GLU A 184 0.63 8.50 -6.74
C GLU A 184 0.36 7.70 -8.03
N ALA A 185 1.16 6.67 -8.29
CA ALA A 185 0.91 5.77 -9.42
C ALA A 185 -0.43 5.03 -9.26
N THR A 186 -0.81 4.66 -8.05
CA THR A 186 -2.12 4.05 -7.78
C THR A 186 -3.27 5.02 -8.07
N LYS A 187 -3.13 6.32 -7.79
CA LYS A 187 -4.13 7.34 -8.18
C LYS A 187 -4.27 7.42 -9.70
N THR A 188 -3.16 7.37 -10.44
CA THR A 188 -3.19 7.34 -11.91
C THR A 188 -3.87 6.07 -12.44
N PHE A 189 -3.53 4.90 -11.89
CA PHE A 189 -4.18 3.64 -12.24
C PHE A 189 -5.68 3.67 -11.91
N ALA A 190 -6.06 4.20 -10.75
CA ALA A 190 -7.46 4.37 -10.33
C ALA A 190 -8.23 5.24 -11.33
N LYS A 191 -7.65 6.37 -11.77
CA LYS A 191 -8.25 7.22 -12.80
C LYS A 191 -8.44 6.48 -14.13
N GLY A 192 -7.42 5.75 -14.59
CA GLY A 192 -7.50 4.97 -15.84
C GLY A 192 -8.51 3.82 -15.79
N SER A 193 -8.65 3.19 -14.62
CA SER A 193 -9.61 2.10 -14.36
C SER A 193 -10.97 2.58 -13.84
N LYS A 194 -11.23 3.91 -13.87
CA LYS A 194 -12.48 4.52 -13.39
C LYS A 194 -12.88 4.08 -11.97
N ALA A 195 -11.89 3.82 -11.12
CA ALA A 195 -12.06 3.36 -9.75
C ALA A 195 -11.64 4.44 -8.74
N VAL A 196 -12.05 4.27 -7.48
CA VAL A 196 -11.52 5.07 -6.37
C VAL A 196 -10.16 4.51 -5.92
N PHE A 197 -9.33 5.36 -5.31
CA PHE A 197 -7.99 5.00 -4.84
C PHE A 197 -7.99 3.74 -3.96
N THR A 198 -8.95 3.63 -3.04
CA THR A 198 -9.07 2.47 -2.12
C THR A 198 -9.27 1.16 -2.85
N ASP A 199 -10.14 1.12 -3.86
CA ASP A 199 -10.44 -0.09 -4.63
C ASP A 199 -9.24 -0.48 -5.50
N ALA A 200 -8.60 0.51 -6.11
CA ALA A 200 -7.37 0.33 -6.88
C ALA A 200 -6.23 -0.22 -6.02
N ALA A 201 -5.94 0.39 -4.87
CA ALA A 201 -4.90 -0.08 -3.96
C ALA A 201 -5.19 -1.49 -3.43
N ALA A 202 -6.46 -1.77 -3.10
CA ALA A 202 -6.88 -3.11 -2.68
C ALA A 202 -6.66 -4.15 -3.78
N PHE A 203 -7.08 -3.84 -5.02
CA PHE A 203 -6.86 -4.70 -6.18
C PHE A 203 -5.37 -5.01 -6.37
N LEU A 204 -4.51 -3.99 -6.29
CA LEU A 204 -3.05 -4.15 -6.43
C LEU A 204 -2.46 -5.04 -5.34
N ILE A 205 -2.95 -4.97 -4.10
CA ILE A 205 -2.54 -5.91 -3.04
C ILE A 205 -2.95 -7.34 -3.38
N ASN A 206 -4.18 -7.55 -3.87
CA ASN A 206 -4.62 -8.89 -4.30
C ASN A 206 -3.75 -9.40 -5.46
N HIS A 207 -3.46 -8.54 -6.45
CA HIS A 207 -2.61 -8.84 -7.61
C HIS A 207 -1.17 -9.20 -7.19
N GLY A 208 -0.52 -8.35 -6.40
CA GLY A 208 0.84 -8.59 -5.90
C GLY A 208 0.93 -9.87 -5.06
N ALA A 209 -0.10 -10.18 -4.27
CA ALA A 209 -0.18 -11.47 -3.56
C ALA A 209 -0.23 -12.67 -4.53
N GLY A 210 -0.72 -12.49 -5.74
CA GLY A 210 -0.68 -13.51 -6.78
C GLY A 210 0.74 -13.76 -7.28
N HIS A 211 1.55 -12.71 -7.47
CA HIS A 211 2.99 -12.86 -7.75
C HIS A 211 3.74 -13.53 -6.60
N LEU A 212 3.41 -13.21 -5.34
CA LEU A 212 3.95 -13.93 -4.17
C LEU A 212 3.57 -15.43 -4.17
N SER A 213 2.49 -15.78 -4.86
CA SER A 213 2.04 -17.17 -5.08
C SER A 213 2.65 -17.79 -6.35
N ASN A 214 3.76 -17.23 -6.85
CA ASN A 214 4.46 -17.65 -8.05
C ASN A 214 3.58 -17.62 -9.32
N MET A 215 2.66 -16.65 -9.43
CA MET A 215 1.87 -16.44 -10.65
C MET A 215 2.45 -15.30 -11.51
N ASN A 216 2.54 -15.52 -12.82
CA ASN A 216 2.75 -14.46 -13.81
C ASN A 216 1.42 -13.74 -14.16
N HIS A 217 1.42 -12.84 -15.16
CA HIS A 217 0.17 -12.19 -15.56
C HIS A 217 -0.75 -13.15 -16.33
N ALA A 218 -2.02 -12.80 -16.39
CA ALA A 218 -3.04 -13.53 -17.15
C ALA A 218 -2.59 -13.79 -18.61
N GLY A 219 -2.61 -15.05 -19.03
CA GLY A 219 -2.17 -15.49 -20.35
C GLY A 219 -0.66 -15.71 -20.50
N GLU A 220 0.14 -15.43 -19.48
CA GLU A 220 1.58 -15.72 -19.49
C GLU A 220 1.87 -17.14 -19.00
N ASN A 221 3.00 -17.69 -19.47
CA ASN A 221 3.48 -19.00 -19.03
C ASN A 221 3.95 -18.90 -17.57
N ASN A 222 3.52 -19.83 -16.73
CA ASN A 222 3.87 -19.89 -15.32
C ASN A 222 5.04 -20.85 -15.03
N GLY A 223 5.23 -21.87 -15.86
CA GLY A 223 6.31 -22.86 -15.74
C GLY A 223 6.17 -23.88 -14.60
N PHE A 224 5.54 -23.52 -13.48
CA PHE A 224 5.36 -24.38 -12.31
C PHE A 224 3.92 -24.46 -11.84
N ASP A 225 3.49 -25.65 -11.45
CA ASP A 225 2.17 -25.90 -10.86
C ASP A 225 2.12 -25.60 -9.35
N VAL A 226 0.95 -25.81 -8.76
CA VAL A 226 0.69 -25.56 -7.33
C VAL A 226 1.58 -26.36 -6.38
N ASN A 227 2.15 -27.49 -6.84
CA ASN A 227 3.07 -28.31 -6.04
C ASN A 227 4.53 -27.98 -6.33
N GLY A 228 4.81 -26.91 -7.09
CA GLY A 228 6.14 -26.53 -7.53
C GLY A 228 6.73 -27.45 -8.59
N LYS A 229 5.92 -28.30 -9.23
CA LYS A 229 6.40 -29.18 -10.30
C LYS A 229 6.49 -28.38 -11.59
N SER A 230 7.61 -28.50 -12.31
CA SER A 230 7.74 -27.90 -13.63
C SER A 230 6.78 -28.56 -14.62
N VAL A 231 5.93 -27.75 -15.25
CA VAL A 231 4.94 -28.19 -16.23
C VAL A 231 5.09 -27.36 -17.50
N LYS A 232 5.39 -28.05 -18.61
CA LYS A 232 5.49 -27.42 -19.93
C LYS A 232 4.11 -26.90 -20.37
N ASN A 233 4.09 -25.69 -20.94
CA ASN A 233 2.86 -25.05 -21.44
C ASN A 233 1.78 -24.85 -20.35
N LEU A 234 2.20 -24.58 -19.12
CA LEU A 234 1.30 -24.20 -18.03
C LEU A 234 1.15 -22.67 -18.00
N TYR A 235 -0.06 -22.16 -18.11
CA TYR A 235 -0.35 -20.74 -18.20
C TYR A 235 -1.23 -20.29 -17.03
N VAL A 236 -1.04 -19.04 -16.65
CA VAL A 236 -2.06 -18.32 -15.87
C VAL A 236 -3.26 -18.14 -16.80
N PRO A 237 -4.49 -18.46 -16.36
CA PRO A 237 -5.68 -18.27 -17.17
C PRO A 237 -5.77 -16.88 -17.81
N GLY A 238 -6.40 -16.78 -18.98
CA GLY A 238 -6.57 -15.53 -19.70
C GLY A 238 -7.48 -14.51 -18.99
N THR A 239 -7.45 -13.27 -19.48
CA THR A 239 -8.26 -12.14 -18.97
C THR A 239 -9.77 -12.35 -19.19
N PRO A 240 -10.66 -11.77 -18.36
CA PRO A 240 -10.41 -10.95 -17.16
C PRO A 240 -10.26 -11.81 -15.89
N ASN A 241 -9.25 -11.53 -15.08
CA ASN A 241 -9.03 -12.13 -13.75
C ASN A 241 -8.07 -11.25 -12.92
N VAL A 242 -7.86 -11.59 -11.63
CA VAL A 242 -7.02 -10.79 -10.71
C VAL A 242 -5.58 -10.58 -11.19
N MET A 243 -5.04 -11.51 -11.98
CA MET A 243 -3.69 -11.44 -12.56
C MET A 243 -3.65 -10.71 -13.91
N THR A 244 -4.73 -10.07 -14.35
CA THR A 244 -4.69 -9.25 -15.58
C THR A 244 -3.76 -8.05 -15.37
N SER A 245 -2.89 -7.79 -16.34
CA SER A 245 -1.96 -6.66 -16.27
C SER A 245 -2.70 -5.31 -16.23
N GLY A 246 -2.12 -4.34 -15.51
CA GLY A 246 -2.72 -3.03 -15.32
C GLY A 246 -3.02 -2.28 -16.63
N GLY A 247 -2.14 -2.40 -17.63
CA GLY A 247 -2.35 -1.83 -18.97
C GLY A 247 -3.58 -2.38 -19.67
N THR A 248 -3.78 -3.71 -19.63
CA THR A 248 -4.97 -4.36 -20.19
C THR A 248 -6.25 -3.96 -19.45
N ILE A 249 -6.20 -3.89 -18.11
CA ILE A 249 -7.34 -3.43 -17.29
C ILE A 249 -7.77 -2.02 -17.68
N VAL A 250 -6.81 -1.08 -17.70
CA VAL A 250 -7.07 0.32 -18.05
C VAL A 250 -7.62 0.42 -19.47
N GLY A 251 -7.03 -0.28 -20.44
CA GLY A 251 -7.51 -0.30 -21.82
C GLY A 251 -8.94 -0.81 -21.95
N ARG A 252 -9.29 -1.91 -21.28
CA ARG A 252 -10.64 -2.51 -21.35
C ARG A 252 -11.70 -1.69 -20.62
N ILE A 253 -11.39 -1.13 -19.45
CA ILE A 253 -12.36 -0.30 -18.70
C ILE A 253 -12.55 1.06 -19.35
N SER A 254 -11.49 1.64 -19.92
CA SER A 254 -11.57 2.94 -20.59
C SER A 254 -12.20 2.88 -21.99
N ALA A 255 -12.30 1.68 -22.60
CA ALA A 255 -12.88 1.49 -23.92
C ALA A 255 -14.32 2.05 -24.04
N PRO A 256 -14.71 2.58 -25.22
CA PRO A 256 -16.07 3.07 -25.46
C PRO A 256 -17.12 2.00 -25.15
N ARG A 257 -18.17 2.37 -24.41
CA ARG A 257 -19.27 1.48 -23.99
C ARG A 257 -18.88 0.30 -23.09
N SER A 258 -17.64 0.26 -22.59
CA SER A 258 -17.23 -0.75 -21.61
C SER A 258 -18.02 -0.59 -20.31
N THR A 259 -18.50 -1.72 -19.79
CA THR A 259 -19.14 -1.83 -18.48
C THR A 259 -18.24 -2.52 -17.45
N GLU A 260 -16.99 -2.83 -17.82
CA GLU A 260 -16.04 -3.46 -16.91
C GLU A 260 -15.61 -2.49 -15.81
N THR A 261 -15.42 -3.03 -14.62
CA THR A 261 -14.85 -2.35 -13.45
C THR A 261 -13.78 -3.24 -12.83
N LEU A 262 -13.03 -2.77 -11.84
CA LEU A 262 -12.11 -3.64 -11.08
C LEU A 262 -12.83 -4.84 -10.44
N ASP A 263 -14.10 -4.69 -10.06
CA ASP A 263 -14.88 -5.80 -9.53
C ASP A 263 -15.15 -6.89 -10.58
N THR A 264 -15.17 -6.57 -11.88
CA THR A 264 -15.25 -7.58 -12.96
C THR A 264 -14.07 -8.55 -12.91
N TYR A 265 -12.88 -8.05 -12.59
CA TYR A 265 -11.64 -8.84 -12.53
C TYR A 265 -11.56 -9.67 -11.25
N ILE A 266 -12.03 -9.12 -10.11
CA ILE A 266 -12.08 -9.82 -8.82
C ILE A 266 -13.16 -10.92 -8.80
N ASN A 267 -14.34 -10.63 -9.34
CA ASN A 267 -15.47 -11.57 -9.35
C ASN A 267 -15.48 -12.48 -10.59
N SER A 268 -14.40 -12.47 -11.39
CA SER A 268 -14.30 -13.34 -12.54
C SER A 268 -14.34 -14.82 -12.11
N PRO A 269 -15.17 -15.66 -12.76
CA PRO A 269 -15.21 -17.10 -12.47
C PRO A 269 -13.86 -17.79 -12.74
N ILE A 270 -13.00 -17.16 -13.53
CA ILE A 270 -11.64 -17.62 -13.82
C ILE A 270 -10.79 -17.66 -12.54
N ASN A 271 -11.04 -16.79 -11.56
CA ASN A 271 -10.29 -16.80 -10.30
C ASN A 271 -10.52 -18.09 -9.50
N THR A 272 -11.70 -18.70 -9.64
CA THR A 272 -12.13 -19.90 -8.90
C THR A 272 -12.16 -21.17 -9.75
N GLN A 273 -11.73 -21.10 -11.01
CA GLN A 273 -11.76 -22.26 -11.89
C GLN A 273 -10.72 -23.32 -11.44
N PRO A 274 -11.02 -24.63 -11.59
CA PRO A 274 -10.03 -25.67 -11.36
C PRO A 274 -8.92 -25.62 -12.40
N ALA A 275 -7.77 -26.22 -12.08
CA ALA A 275 -6.73 -26.43 -13.07
C ALA A 275 -7.26 -27.33 -14.18
N GLY A 276 -6.92 -27.05 -15.44
CA GLY A 276 -7.56 -27.73 -16.56
C GLY A 276 -6.88 -27.49 -17.90
N LYS A 277 -7.36 -28.18 -18.94
CA LYS A 277 -6.87 -27.99 -20.31
C LYS A 277 -7.39 -26.67 -20.86
N GLY A 278 -6.47 -25.81 -21.29
CA GLY A 278 -6.76 -24.61 -22.06
C GLY A 278 -6.94 -24.93 -23.54
N THR A 279 -7.07 -23.88 -24.35
CA THR A 279 -7.10 -23.97 -25.82
C THR A 279 -5.71 -24.33 -26.38
N TYR A 280 -5.65 -25.05 -27.50
CA TYR A 280 -4.39 -25.40 -28.19
C TYR A 280 -3.38 -26.22 -27.36
N ASN A 281 -3.85 -27.25 -26.63
CA ASN A 281 -3.00 -28.17 -25.84
C ASN A 281 -2.15 -27.46 -24.75
N THR A 282 -2.63 -26.31 -24.28
CA THR A 282 -2.11 -25.61 -23.09
C THR A 282 -2.81 -26.13 -21.83
N TYR A 283 -2.18 -25.96 -20.67
CA TYR A 283 -2.78 -26.22 -19.37
C TYR A 283 -2.91 -24.91 -18.62
N ASN A 284 -4.06 -24.66 -18.00
CA ASN A 284 -4.29 -23.53 -17.14
C ASN A 284 -4.14 -23.96 -15.68
N LEU A 285 -3.42 -23.18 -14.89
CA LEU A 285 -3.41 -23.34 -13.43
C LEU A 285 -4.73 -22.86 -12.81
N SER A 286 -4.95 -23.23 -11.55
CA SER A 286 -6.03 -22.67 -10.73
C SER A 286 -5.47 -21.53 -9.89
N ILE A 287 -5.92 -20.30 -10.15
CA ILE A 287 -5.50 -19.09 -9.42
C ILE A 287 -5.80 -19.26 -7.92
N GLN A 288 -7.02 -19.69 -7.60
CA GLN A 288 -7.43 -19.98 -6.22
C GLN A 288 -6.51 -21.00 -5.55
N ALA A 289 -6.14 -22.10 -6.22
CA ALA A 289 -5.26 -23.10 -5.63
C ALA A 289 -3.85 -22.55 -5.34
N MET A 290 -3.30 -21.70 -6.22
CA MET A 290 -2.00 -21.04 -5.98
C MET A 290 -2.05 -20.15 -4.72
N TYR A 291 -3.10 -19.34 -4.56
CA TYR A 291 -3.29 -18.55 -3.34
C TYR A 291 -3.45 -19.42 -2.10
N MET A 292 -4.26 -20.47 -2.16
CA MET A 292 -4.46 -21.39 -1.02
C MET A 292 -3.18 -22.13 -0.64
N HIS A 293 -2.34 -22.47 -1.62
CA HIS A 293 -1.02 -23.03 -1.36
C HIS A 293 -0.11 -22.04 -0.65
N ARG A 294 -0.08 -20.78 -1.12
CA ARG A 294 0.81 -19.74 -0.58
C ARG A 294 0.38 -19.23 0.79
N PHE A 295 -0.89 -18.89 0.96
CA PHE A 295 -1.41 -18.21 2.16
C PHE A 295 -2.24 -19.12 3.06
N GLY A 296 -2.38 -20.40 2.69
CA GLY A 296 -3.27 -21.34 3.36
C GLY A 296 -4.75 -21.06 3.08
N ASN A 297 -5.60 -21.97 3.57
CA ASN A 297 -7.06 -21.80 3.55
C ASN A 297 -7.72 -22.15 4.90
N ALA A 298 -6.91 -22.13 5.96
CA ALA A 298 -7.39 -22.16 7.34
C ALA A 298 -7.90 -20.77 7.75
N ASN A 299 -8.53 -20.68 8.93
CA ASN A 299 -8.88 -19.37 9.48
C ASN A 299 -7.57 -18.61 9.79
N PRO A 300 -7.39 -17.37 9.30
CA PRO A 300 -6.16 -16.61 9.53
C PRO A 300 -5.84 -16.47 11.02
N ASN A 301 -4.59 -16.69 11.38
CA ASN A 301 -4.09 -16.52 12.75
C ASN A 301 -2.92 -15.52 12.74
N PRO A 302 -3.20 -14.21 12.88
CA PRO A 302 -2.18 -13.18 12.77
C PRO A 302 -1.11 -13.35 13.86
N LYS A 303 0.15 -13.51 13.43
CA LYS A 303 1.32 -13.59 14.34
C LYS A 303 1.73 -12.24 14.91
N LEU A 304 1.33 -11.18 14.21
CA LEU A 304 1.68 -9.81 14.54
C LEU A 304 0.49 -9.05 15.15
N PRO A 305 0.75 -8.03 15.97
CA PRO A 305 -0.29 -7.11 16.44
C PRO A 305 -1.02 -6.45 15.28
N ILE A 306 -2.35 -6.59 15.26
CA ILE A 306 -3.23 -6.00 14.24
C ILE A 306 -4.23 -5.02 14.85
N GLU A 307 -4.73 -4.10 14.04
CA GLU A 307 -5.85 -3.20 14.36
C GLU A 307 -7.17 -3.63 13.71
#